data_AF-A0A662A103-F1
#
_entry.id   AF-A0A662A103-F1
#
_cell.length_a   1.000
_cell.length_b   1.000
_cell.length_c   1.000
_cell.angle_alpha   90.00
_cell.angle_beta   90.00
_cell.angle_gamma   90.00
#
_symmetry.space_group_name_H-M   'P 1'
#
loop_
_entity.id
_entity.type
_entity.pdbx_description
1 polymer ?
#
loop_
_entity_poly.entity_id
_entity_poly.type
_entity_poly.pdbx_seq_one_letter_code
_entity_poly.pdbx_strand_id
1 'polypeptide(L)'
;MKTNLFLKGIFALFIFSFLSSQAQISITLDDIEYEEGGQYKMYSRDGSLWIVSQHTGKIGGPFTWDFSTGPTDSDYTFDYVLPSTTPCDSDFPLAAITEKKTGGGDPAYMFLDFQAGTGRMNYGVCQPPTISPSWVFDPPMIDFPSTIGFMDNWTGNTTFPAQMSGFDIDVHYDYTAFCNGYGNLILPDGLGSFPCLQVSYLEHYEFFWMGTPIQNSYVQTFYWIVPNIGIAVIISSQEGTVPPGEDFAYSNIYSRMYESSKLNNEFTLNLTAFLEGAYDTNSGTMNTSLNPDNIPTSQPFNAPPWDYYGIEMADPIPSADIVDWVLVELRDTTLASLADSNTIVAQQAAFILNDGSIVGMDGASPLLFDFPIGNNLFVVVWHRNHLGVISAAPLTGLGGNYAYNFSNGEGKALGGPDGHKPINPNVWGMMAGDANANGEITGDDLLLWGNEAGQSDYKSCDFDMDNEVNNPDKNGFWLINSGSECQVPE
;
A
#
# COMPACT_ATOMS: atom_id res chain seq x y z
N MET A 1 35.24 19.10 -56.84
CA MET A 1 34.63 17.75 -56.81
C MET A 1 35.27 17.02 -55.63
N LYS A 2 34.45 16.57 -54.67
CA LYS A 2 34.80 16.11 -53.30
C LYS A 2 35.12 17.23 -52.28
N THR A 3 34.65 16.95 -51.04
CA THR A 3 34.85 17.62 -49.74
C THR A 3 34.27 19.02 -49.53
N ASN A 4 33.01 19.09 -49.07
CA ASN A 4 32.50 20.08 -48.10
C ASN A 4 31.01 19.83 -47.77
N LEU A 5 30.69 18.68 -47.18
CA LEU A 5 29.35 18.39 -46.64
C LEU A 5 29.45 17.41 -45.46
N PHE A 6 30.24 17.76 -44.46
CA PHE A 6 30.34 17.05 -43.18
C PHE A 6 30.98 18.04 -42.20
N LEU A 7 30.22 19.01 -41.69
CA LEU A 7 30.49 19.80 -40.46
C LEU A 7 29.45 20.94 -40.30
N LYS A 8 28.17 20.62 -40.16
CA LYS A 8 27.12 21.53 -39.63
C LYS A 8 26.01 20.78 -38.88
N GLY A 9 26.34 19.61 -38.33
CA GLY A 9 25.37 18.72 -37.68
C GLY A 9 25.88 18.13 -36.38
N ILE A 10 26.63 18.88 -35.59
CA ILE A 10 27.02 18.56 -34.20
C ILE A 10 27.22 19.91 -33.52
N PHE A 11 26.70 20.11 -32.30
CA PHE A 11 26.50 21.38 -31.57
C PHE A 11 25.11 22.03 -31.72
N ALA A 12 24.06 21.27 -31.42
CA ALA A 12 23.04 21.77 -30.49
C ALA A 12 23.30 21.02 -29.18
N LEU A 13 24.02 21.72 -28.30
CA LEU A 13 24.54 21.23 -27.05
C LEU A 13 23.38 20.95 -26.09
N PHE A 14 23.37 19.73 -25.58
CA PHE A 14 22.77 19.27 -24.33
C PHE A 14 22.67 20.40 -23.30
N ILE A 15 21.46 20.92 -23.10
CA ILE A 15 20.99 21.30 -21.77
C ILE A 15 20.11 20.13 -21.35
N PHE A 16 20.74 19.02 -20.97
CA PHE A 16 20.09 18.13 -20.00
C PHE A 16 20.15 18.93 -18.70
N SER A 17 19.03 19.54 -18.35
CA SER A 17 18.71 19.83 -16.96
C SER A 17 19.09 18.60 -16.14
N PHE A 18 19.80 18.81 -15.04
CA PHE A 18 19.97 17.80 -14.00
C PHE A 18 18.56 17.33 -13.60
N LEU A 19 18.08 16.26 -14.23
CA LEU A 19 16.93 15.51 -13.77
C LEU A 19 17.44 14.81 -12.51
N SER A 20 16.86 15.20 -11.38
CA SER A 20 16.90 14.37 -10.18
C SER A 20 16.55 12.94 -10.61
N SER A 21 17.39 11.97 -10.26
CA SER A 21 17.06 10.56 -10.40
C SER A 21 15.97 10.19 -9.37
N GLN A 22 14.78 10.76 -9.52
CA GLN A 22 13.59 10.17 -8.94
C GLN A 22 13.24 8.97 -9.80
N ALA A 23 12.93 7.84 -9.16
CA ALA A 23 12.37 6.70 -9.86
C ALA A 23 11.16 7.18 -10.68
N GLN A 24 11.18 6.91 -11.98
CA GLN A 24 10.06 7.26 -12.85
C GLN A 24 8.86 6.40 -12.43
N ILE A 25 7.71 7.05 -12.16
CA ILE A 25 6.47 6.39 -11.76
C ILE A 25 6.14 5.29 -12.78
N SER A 26 5.89 4.09 -12.29
CA SER A 26 5.41 2.95 -13.06
C SER A 26 4.15 2.45 -12.41
N ILE A 27 3.12 2.19 -13.21
CA ILE A 27 1.91 1.49 -12.78
C ILE A 27 2.09 0.03 -13.15
N THR A 28 1.73 -0.86 -12.24
CA THR A 28 1.81 -2.31 -12.35
C THR A 28 0.42 -2.91 -12.23
N LEU A 29 0.31 -4.23 -12.41
CA LEU A 29 -0.96 -4.92 -12.26
C LEU A 29 -1.51 -4.77 -10.83
N ASP A 30 -0.66 -4.86 -9.80
CA ASP A 30 -1.01 -4.72 -8.39
C ASP A 30 -1.69 -3.36 -8.10
N ASP A 31 -1.32 -2.30 -8.82
CA ASP A 31 -1.91 -0.97 -8.66
C ASP A 31 -3.37 -0.92 -9.16
N ILE A 32 -3.71 -1.73 -10.16
CA ILE A 32 -5.02 -1.71 -10.84
C ILE A 32 -5.85 -2.98 -10.59
N GLU A 33 -5.30 -3.99 -9.90
CA GLU A 33 -6.01 -5.22 -9.60
C GLU A 33 -7.06 -5.04 -8.50
N TYR A 34 -8.09 -5.87 -8.57
CA TYR A 34 -9.23 -5.85 -7.67
C TYR A 34 -9.31 -7.15 -6.88
N GLU A 35 -9.58 -7.03 -5.59
CA GLU A 35 -9.85 -8.17 -4.70
C GLU A 35 -11.33 -8.24 -4.36
N GLU A 36 -11.87 -9.47 -4.25
CA GLU A 36 -13.25 -9.68 -3.78
C GLU A 36 -13.47 -9.00 -2.41
N GLY A 37 -14.56 -8.26 -2.29
CA GLY A 37 -14.89 -7.50 -1.07
C GLY A 37 -14.31 -6.09 -1.04
N GLY A 38 -13.44 -5.73 -1.98
CA GLY A 38 -13.03 -4.34 -2.22
C GLY A 38 -14.14 -3.51 -2.87
N GLN A 39 -13.96 -2.19 -2.87
CA GLN A 39 -14.92 -1.25 -3.46
C GLN A 39 -14.27 0.09 -3.81
N TYR A 40 -14.83 0.76 -4.81
CA TYR A 40 -14.51 2.16 -5.11
C TYR A 40 -15.76 3.04 -5.09
N LYS A 41 -15.54 4.33 -4.80
CA LYS A 41 -16.55 5.37 -4.93
C LYS A 41 -16.26 6.20 -6.16
N MET A 42 -17.32 6.57 -6.88
CA MET A 42 -17.24 7.44 -8.04
C MET A 42 -18.22 8.59 -7.91
N TYR A 43 -17.69 9.79 -7.90
CA TYR A 43 -18.44 11.02 -8.05
C TYR A 43 -18.38 11.45 -9.50
N SER A 44 -19.53 11.45 -10.17
CA SER A 44 -19.60 11.76 -11.59
C SER A 44 -20.73 12.73 -11.94
N ARG A 45 -20.55 13.43 -13.07
CA ARG A 45 -21.59 14.22 -13.70
C ARG A 45 -21.57 14.02 -15.21
N ASP A 46 -22.50 13.22 -15.71
CA ASP A 46 -22.67 12.93 -17.13
C ASP A 46 -23.40 14.05 -17.88
N GLY A 47 -23.07 14.25 -19.15
CA GLY A 47 -23.75 15.17 -20.06
C GLY A 47 -23.59 16.65 -19.71
N SER A 48 -22.73 16.98 -18.76
CA SER A 48 -22.49 18.34 -18.28
C SER A 48 -21.11 18.83 -18.68
N LEU A 49 -21.06 20.01 -19.30
CA LEU A 49 -19.82 20.59 -19.82
C LEU A 49 -18.98 21.22 -18.71
N TRP A 50 -18.01 20.48 -18.18
CA TRP A 50 -17.00 21.02 -17.27
C TRP A 50 -15.81 21.57 -18.05
N ILE A 51 -15.26 22.69 -17.60
CA ILE A 51 -14.04 23.26 -18.18
C ILE A 51 -12.85 22.44 -17.70
N VAL A 52 -12.18 21.75 -18.63
CA VAL A 52 -11.08 20.81 -18.33
C VAL A 52 -9.76 21.15 -19.03
N SER A 53 -9.72 22.27 -19.77
CA SER A 53 -8.56 22.72 -20.55
C SER A 53 -7.25 22.93 -19.76
N GLN A 54 -7.30 22.93 -18.43
CA GLN A 54 -6.11 23.02 -17.58
C GLN A 54 -5.47 21.64 -17.29
N HIS A 55 -6.22 20.55 -17.49
CA HIS A 55 -5.84 19.19 -17.12
C HIS A 55 -5.45 18.33 -18.33
N THR A 56 -5.88 18.70 -19.54
CA THR A 56 -5.73 17.93 -20.77
C THR A 56 -4.78 18.61 -21.77
N GLY A 57 -4.33 17.88 -22.80
CA GLY A 57 -3.61 18.44 -23.95
C GLY A 57 -2.12 18.80 -23.74
N LYS A 58 -1.51 18.40 -22.62
CA LYS A 58 -0.08 18.60 -22.34
C LYS A 58 0.64 17.25 -22.26
N ILE A 59 1.85 17.19 -22.82
CA ILE A 59 2.70 16.00 -22.77
C ILE A 59 3.91 16.28 -21.85
N GLY A 60 4.26 15.33 -20.98
CA GLY A 60 5.43 15.41 -20.11
C GLY A 60 5.10 15.54 -18.62
N GLY A 61 5.88 16.34 -17.90
CA GLY A 61 5.73 16.52 -16.47
C GLY A 61 7.00 17.07 -15.81
N PRO A 62 7.07 17.11 -14.46
CA PRO A 62 5.97 16.76 -13.55
C PRO A 62 4.86 17.82 -13.58
N PHE A 63 3.60 17.39 -13.65
CA PHE A 63 2.44 18.25 -13.47
C PHE A 63 1.89 18.19 -12.04
N THR A 64 1.08 19.16 -11.69
CA THR A 64 0.19 19.09 -10.51
C THR A 64 -1.23 19.23 -11.02
N TRP A 65 -2.01 18.16 -10.87
CA TRP A 65 -3.43 18.15 -11.20
C TRP A 65 -4.24 18.25 -9.92
N ASP A 66 -4.99 19.34 -9.78
CA ASP A 66 -5.78 19.59 -8.59
C ASP A 66 -7.24 19.17 -8.81
N PHE A 67 -7.59 18.01 -8.24
CA PHE A 67 -8.94 17.46 -8.25
C PHE A 67 -9.56 17.46 -6.84
N SER A 68 -9.05 18.31 -5.94
CA SER A 68 -9.62 18.54 -4.61
C SER A 68 -11.05 19.07 -4.69
N THR A 69 -11.41 19.70 -5.81
CA THR A 69 -12.78 20.10 -6.16
C THR A 69 -13.21 19.43 -7.47
N GLY A 70 -14.52 19.29 -7.67
CA GLY A 70 -15.05 18.61 -8.85
C GLY A 70 -16.50 18.18 -8.67
N PRO A 71 -17.00 17.29 -9.53
CA PRO A 71 -18.36 16.77 -9.45
C PRO A 71 -18.60 16.05 -8.12
N THR A 72 -19.80 16.24 -7.58
CA THR A 72 -20.32 15.57 -6.36
C THR A 72 -21.78 15.13 -6.54
N ASP A 73 -22.29 15.22 -7.77
CA ASP A 73 -23.74 15.18 -8.06
C ASP A 73 -24.33 13.77 -8.08
N SER A 74 -23.53 12.79 -8.52
CA SER A 74 -23.91 11.37 -8.50
C SER A 74 -22.84 10.60 -7.74
N ASP A 75 -23.25 9.92 -6.66
CA ASP A 75 -22.39 9.03 -5.88
C ASP A 75 -22.74 7.58 -6.26
N TYR A 76 -21.81 6.94 -6.94
CA TYR A 76 -21.89 5.53 -7.28
C TYR A 76 -20.87 4.77 -6.43
N THR A 77 -21.32 3.68 -5.83
CA THR A 77 -20.41 2.67 -5.28
C THR A 77 -20.34 1.51 -6.24
N PHE A 78 -19.14 0.97 -6.39
CA PHE A 78 -18.87 -0.22 -7.17
C PHE A 78 -18.17 -1.23 -6.28
N ASP A 79 -18.77 -2.40 -6.16
CA ASP A 79 -18.26 -3.49 -5.34
C ASP A 79 -17.57 -4.51 -6.24
N TYR A 80 -16.44 -5.05 -5.79
CA TYR A 80 -15.78 -6.15 -6.46
C TYR A 80 -16.28 -7.48 -5.89
N VAL A 81 -16.92 -8.28 -6.73
CA VAL A 81 -17.58 -9.53 -6.34
C VAL A 81 -17.23 -10.67 -7.29
N LEU A 82 -17.40 -11.91 -6.84
CA LEU A 82 -17.24 -13.06 -7.72
C LEU A 82 -18.30 -13.07 -8.84
N PRO A 83 -17.95 -13.44 -10.08
CA PRO A 83 -18.90 -13.51 -11.20
C PRO A 83 -20.11 -14.38 -10.90
N SER A 84 -19.91 -15.52 -10.22
CA SER A 84 -21.01 -16.43 -9.84
C SER A 84 -22.10 -15.81 -8.94
N THR A 85 -21.88 -14.60 -8.41
CA THR A 85 -22.84 -13.86 -7.58
C THR A 85 -23.62 -12.80 -8.36
N THR A 86 -23.34 -12.61 -9.64
CA THR A 86 -23.93 -11.55 -10.48
C THR A 86 -24.78 -12.13 -11.62
N PRO A 87 -25.72 -11.34 -12.18
CA PRO A 87 -26.45 -11.74 -13.38
C PRO A 87 -25.51 -11.87 -14.59
N CYS A 88 -25.92 -12.65 -15.59
CA CYS A 88 -25.17 -12.86 -16.85
C CYS A 88 -23.82 -13.59 -16.70
N ASP A 89 -23.45 -14.11 -15.52
CA ASP A 89 -22.16 -14.75 -15.26
C ASP A 89 -21.80 -15.85 -16.28
N SER A 90 -22.79 -16.64 -16.71
CA SER A 90 -22.64 -17.69 -17.70
C SER A 90 -22.10 -17.22 -19.06
N ASP A 91 -22.30 -15.94 -19.40
CA ASP A 91 -21.84 -15.34 -20.65
C ASP A 91 -20.36 -14.94 -20.59
N PHE A 92 -19.77 -14.87 -19.38
CA PHE A 92 -18.40 -14.45 -19.12
C PHE A 92 -17.59 -15.52 -18.38
N PRO A 93 -17.46 -16.75 -18.91
CA PRO A 93 -16.89 -17.89 -18.20
C PRO A 93 -15.38 -17.78 -17.90
N LEU A 94 -14.71 -16.79 -18.48
CA LEU A 94 -13.28 -16.53 -18.28
C LEU A 94 -13.02 -15.41 -17.27
N ALA A 95 -14.06 -14.70 -16.81
CA ALA A 95 -13.89 -13.66 -15.82
C ALA A 95 -13.58 -14.25 -14.45
N ALA A 96 -12.63 -13.65 -13.74
CA ALA A 96 -12.27 -13.99 -12.37
C ALA A 96 -13.02 -13.11 -11.36
N ILE A 97 -13.34 -11.87 -11.74
CA ILE A 97 -13.99 -10.88 -10.88
C ILE A 97 -15.01 -10.05 -11.65
N THR A 98 -15.98 -9.50 -10.94
CA THR A 98 -16.99 -8.59 -11.48
C THR A 98 -17.00 -7.30 -10.70
N GLU A 99 -16.87 -6.19 -11.40
CA GLU A 99 -17.16 -4.87 -10.89
C GLU A 99 -18.67 -4.63 -10.98
N LYS A 100 -19.33 -4.50 -9.84
CA LYS A 100 -20.79 -4.36 -9.71
C LYS A 100 -21.14 -2.96 -9.25
N LYS A 101 -21.84 -2.21 -10.10
CA LYS A 101 -22.43 -0.93 -9.73
C LYS A 101 -23.60 -1.13 -8.75
N THR A 102 -23.49 -0.58 -7.54
CA THR A 102 -24.54 -0.65 -6.51
C THR A 102 -25.25 0.68 -6.24
N GLY A 103 -24.69 1.81 -6.71
CA GLY A 103 -25.37 3.12 -6.69
C GLY A 103 -26.10 3.46 -8.01
N GLY A 104 -27.15 4.28 -7.96
CA GLY A 104 -27.90 4.74 -9.14
C GLY A 104 -29.13 3.90 -9.52
N GLY A 105 -29.93 4.38 -10.49
CA GLY A 105 -31.21 3.77 -10.87
C GLY A 105 -31.13 2.50 -11.71
N ASP A 106 -29.99 2.25 -12.37
CA ASP A 106 -29.78 1.13 -13.30
C ASP A 106 -28.50 0.35 -12.95
N PRO A 107 -28.58 -0.96 -12.67
CA PRO A 107 -27.42 -1.78 -12.35
C PRO A 107 -26.57 -2.07 -13.58
N ALA A 108 -25.25 -2.10 -13.40
CA ALA A 108 -24.29 -2.46 -14.43
C ALA A 108 -23.19 -3.33 -13.83
N TYR A 109 -22.69 -4.29 -14.62
CA TYR A 109 -21.71 -5.27 -14.21
C TYR A 109 -20.61 -5.34 -15.27
N MET A 110 -19.34 -5.21 -14.90
CA MET A 110 -18.20 -5.39 -15.80
C MET A 110 -17.40 -6.61 -15.39
N PHE A 111 -17.10 -7.48 -16.35
CA PHE A 111 -16.48 -8.78 -16.11
C PHE A 111 -15.01 -8.74 -16.48
N LEU A 112 -14.14 -9.04 -15.51
CA LEU A 112 -12.70 -8.78 -15.58
C LEU A 112 -11.87 -10.00 -15.17
N ASP A 113 -10.61 -10.02 -15.58
CA ASP A 113 -9.53 -10.87 -15.03
C ASP A 113 -8.21 -10.09 -15.05
N PHE A 114 -7.28 -10.43 -14.16
CA PHE A 114 -5.99 -9.77 -14.02
C PHE A 114 -4.87 -10.78 -14.28
N GLN A 115 -4.21 -10.64 -15.43
CA GLN A 115 -3.27 -11.64 -15.91
C GLN A 115 -1.84 -11.11 -15.87
N ALA A 116 -1.01 -11.71 -15.00
CA ALA A 116 0.40 -11.36 -14.88
C ALA A 116 1.13 -11.41 -16.24
N GLY A 117 1.85 -10.33 -16.56
CA GLY A 117 2.55 -10.16 -17.84
C GLY A 117 1.66 -9.84 -19.04
N THR A 118 0.33 -9.80 -18.88
CA THR A 118 -0.62 -9.42 -19.93
C THR A 118 -1.30 -8.09 -19.59
N GLY A 119 -2.00 -8.02 -18.45
CA GLY A 119 -2.72 -6.82 -18.02
C GLY A 119 -4.11 -7.12 -17.48
N ARG A 120 -4.93 -6.07 -17.41
CA ARG A 120 -6.35 -6.16 -17.08
C ARG A 120 -7.14 -6.59 -18.31
N MET A 121 -7.72 -7.77 -18.23
CA MET A 121 -8.59 -8.35 -19.25
C MET A 121 -10.03 -7.92 -18.98
N ASN A 122 -10.68 -7.36 -19.99
CA ASN A 122 -12.09 -6.99 -19.96
C ASN A 122 -12.87 -7.86 -20.94
N TYR A 123 -13.82 -8.64 -20.42
CA TYR A 123 -14.65 -9.57 -21.19
C TYR A 123 -15.97 -8.95 -21.64
N GLY A 124 -16.31 -7.76 -21.15
CA GLY A 124 -17.52 -7.05 -21.49
C GLY A 124 -18.38 -6.70 -20.28
N VAL A 125 -19.62 -6.31 -20.56
CA VAL A 125 -20.55 -5.76 -19.56
C VAL A 125 -21.91 -6.42 -19.62
N CYS A 126 -22.62 -6.46 -18.49
CA CYS A 126 -24.03 -6.84 -18.40
C CYS A 126 -24.85 -5.68 -17.82
N GLN A 127 -25.99 -5.34 -18.43
CA GLN A 127 -26.90 -4.28 -18.00
C GLN A 127 -28.38 -4.76 -17.96
N PRO A 128 -28.80 -5.46 -16.90
CA PRO A 128 -30.21 -5.80 -16.67
C PRO A 128 -31.04 -4.56 -16.32
N PRO A 129 -32.36 -4.51 -16.62
CA PRO A 129 -33.20 -5.59 -17.14
C PRO A 129 -33.42 -5.53 -18.66
N THR A 130 -32.41 -5.12 -19.44
CA THR A 130 -32.55 -5.06 -20.91
C THR A 130 -32.78 -6.45 -21.53
N ILE A 131 -33.33 -6.50 -22.74
CA ILE A 131 -33.73 -7.76 -23.43
C ILE A 131 -32.50 -8.59 -23.83
N SER A 132 -31.41 -7.91 -24.19
CA SER A 132 -30.10 -8.50 -24.49
C SER A 132 -29.06 -7.81 -23.60
N PRO A 133 -28.94 -8.23 -22.32
CA PRO A 133 -28.20 -7.48 -21.32
C PRO A 133 -26.69 -7.60 -21.43
N SER A 134 -26.17 -8.65 -22.07
CA SER A 134 -24.75 -8.95 -22.13
C SER A 134 -24.13 -8.41 -23.42
N TRP A 135 -23.13 -7.55 -23.27
CA TRP A 135 -22.26 -7.06 -24.34
C TRP A 135 -20.92 -7.78 -24.22
N VAL A 136 -20.85 -9.00 -24.75
CA VAL A 136 -19.66 -9.85 -24.68
C VAL A 136 -18.63 -9.36 -25.70
N PHE A 137 -17.40 -9.10 -25.24
CA PHE A 137 -16.30 -8.64 -26.06
C PHE A 137 -15.64 -9.80 -26.80
N ASP A 138 -15.59 -9.72 -28.13
CA ASP A 138 -14.90 -10.68 -29.00
C ASP A 138 -13.96 -9.95 -29.98
N PRO A 139 -12.62 -10.03 -29.80
CA PRO A 139 -11.94 -10.70 -28.68
C PRO A 139 -12.10 -9.93 -27.35
N PRO A 140 -11.83 -10.57 -26.19
CA PRO A 140 -11.63 -9.86 -24.93
C PRO A 140 -10.52 -8.80 -25.05
N MET A 141 -10.66 -7.71 -24.29
CA MET A 141 -9.82 -6.54 -24.43
C MET A 141 -8.78 -6.44 -23.31
N ILE A 142 -7.54 -6.08 -23.65
CA ILE A 142 -6.52 -5.69 -22.67
C ILE A 142 -6.60 -4.18 -22.49
N ASP A 143 -7.52 -3.70 -21.67
CA ASP A 143 -7.75 -2.26 -21.57
C ASP A 143 -6.55 -1.54 -20.94
N PHE A 144 -5.91 -2.13 -19.92
CA PHE A 144 -4.63 -1.68 -19.37
C PHE A 144 -3.58 -2.81 -19.38
N PRO A 145 -2.36 -2.59 -19.89
CA PRO A 145 -1.30 -3.60 -19.87
C PRO A 145 -0.77 -3.83 -18.44
N SER A 146 -0.06 -4.93 -18.22
CA SER A 146 0.47 -5.30 -16.89
C SER A 146 1.49 -4.32 -16.30
N THR A 147 2.05 -3.45 -17.13
CA THR A 147 2.96 -2.37 -16.74
C THR A 147 2.73 -1.16 -17.62
N ILE A 148 2.64 0.03 -17.03
CA ILE A 148 2.52 1.31 -17.73
C ILE A 148 3.58 2.27 -17.17
N GLY A 149 4.49 2.69 -18.03
CA GLY A 149 5.41 3.80 -17.81
C GLY A 149 5.04 5.01 -18.66
N PHE A 150 5.52 6.18 -18.25
CA PHE A 150 5.41 7.39 -19.07
C PHE A 150 6.04 7.18 -20.47
N MET A 151 5.34 7.63 -21.51
CA MET A 151 5.61 7.41 -22.95
C MET A 151 5.25 6.03 -23.51
N ASP A 152 4.71 5.12 -22.70
CA ASP A 152 4.17 3.86 -23.23
C ASP A 152 2.91 4.11 -24.07
N ASN A 153 2.69 3.23 -25.04
CA ASN A 153 1.52 3.25 -25.92
C ASN A 153 1.07 1.83 -26.22
N TRP A 154 -0.24 1.67 -26.40
CA TRP A 154 -0.85 0.40 -26.79
C TRP A 154 -2.15 0.65 -27.55
N THR A 155 -2.66 -0.39 -28.18
CA THR A 155 -3.93 -0.36 -28.91
C THR A 155 -4.74 -1.60 -28.56
N GLY A 156 -6.04 -1.51 -28.73
CA GLY A 156 -6.93 -2.65 -28.61
C GLY A 156 -8.14 -2.48 -29.50
N ASN A 157 -8.83 -3.58 -29.73
CA ASN A 157 -10.08 -3.61 -30.47
C ASN A 157 -10.94 -4.78 -29.99
N THR A 158 -12.24 -4.63 -30.13
CA THR A 158 -13.22 -5.68 -29.86
C THR A 158 -14.50 -5.44 -30.66
N THR A 159 -15.34 -6.45 -30.72
CA THR A 159 -16.70 -6.34 -31.23
C THR A 159 -17.67 -6.85 -30.18
N PHE A 160 -18.84 -6.23 -30.10
CA PHE A 160 -19.89 -6.66 -29.18
C PHE A 160 -21.29 -6.31 -29.69
N PRO A 161 -22.29 -7.13 -29.35
CA PRO A 161 -23.69 -6.80 -29.62
C PRO A 161 -24.16 -5.71 -28.65
N ALA A 162 -24.99 -4.78 -29.14
CA ALA A 162 -25.66 -3.78 -28.31
C ALA A 162 -27.11 -3.57 -28.78
N GLN A 163 -27.88 -2.80 -28.01
CA GLN A 163 -29.23 -2.39 -28.42
C GLN A 163 -29.33 -0.87 -28.56
N MET A 164 -29.87 -0.43 -29.70
CA MET A 164 -30.16 0.96 -29.93
C MET A 164 -31.60 1.13 -30.40
N SER A 165 -32.40 1.88 -29.63
CA SER A 165 -33.83 2.11 -29.91
C SER A 165 -34.64 0.82 -30.12
N GLY A 166 -34.27 -0.28 -29.44
CA GLY A 166 -34.94 -1.58 -29.54
C GLY A 166 -34.50 -2.45 -30.72
N PHE A 167 -33.46 -2.06 -31.46
CA PHE A 167 -32.83 -2.88 -32.49
C PHE A 167 -31.49 -3.41 -32.02
N ASP A 168 -31.23 -4.68 -32.31
CA ASP A 168 -29.90 -5.28 -32.13
C ASP A 168 -28.94 -4.70 -33.20
N ILE A 169 -27.78 -4.29 -32.73
CA ILE A 169 -26.71 -3.71 -33.53
C ILE A 169 -25.39 -4.37 -33.14
N ASP A 170 -24.45 -4.41 -34.08
CA ASP A 170 -23.07 -4.83 -33.80
C ASP A 170 -22.22 -3.57 -33.67
N VAL A 171 -21.42 -3.49 -32.62
CA VAL A 171 -20.51 -2.38 -32.38
C VAL A 171 -19.09 -2.88 -32.57
N HIS A 172 -18.34 -2.23 -33.45
CA HIS A 172 -16.90 -2.40 -33.56
C HIS A 172 -16.24 -1.27 -32.79
N TYR A 173 -15.42 -1.63 -31.80
CA TYR A 173 -14.70 -0.69 -30.96
C TYR A 173 -13.19 -0.87 -31.15
N ASP A 174 -12.48 0.23 -31.28
CA ASP A 174 -11.02 0.25 -31.19
C ASP A 174 -10.52 1.50 -30.48
N TYR A 175 -9.31 1.41 -29.91
CA TYR A 175 -8.67 2.54 -29.25
C TYR A 175 -7.16 2.56 -29.47
N THR A 176 -6.60 3.75 -29.33
CA THR A 176 -5.17 3.98 -29.16
C THR A 176 -4.93 4.69 -27.84
N ALA A 177 -4.11 4.08 -26.99
CA ALA A 177 -3.73 4.60 -25.69
C ALA A 177 -2.28 5.12 -25.69
N PHE A 178 -2.04 6.21 -24.98
CA PHE A 178 -0.72 6.82 -24.82
C PHE A 178 -0.56 7.41 -23.41
N CYS A 179 0.43 6.96 -22.66
CA CYS A 179 0.78 7.53 -21.36
C CYS A 179 1.51 8.87 -21.56
N ASN A 180 0.73 9.94 -21.65
CA ASN A 180 1.19 11.24 -22.11
C ASN A 180 1.65 12.18 -20.99
N GLY A 181 1.38 11.88 -19.72
CA GLY A 181 1.75 12.74 -18.60
C GLY A 181 2.20 12.01 -17.34
N TYR A 182 3.00 12.67 -16.51
CA TYR A 182 3.33 12.25 -15.15
C TYR A 182 3.33 13.45 -14.19
N GLY A 183 3.05 13.21 -12.92
CA GLY A 183 2.96 14.29 -11.93
C GLY A 183 2.29 13.87 -10.64
N ASN A 184 1.78 14.85 -9.90
CA ASN A 184 1.02 14.65 -8.67
C ASN A 184 -0.45 14.99 -8.87
N LEU A 185 -1.33 14.14 -8.32
CA LEU A 185 -2.78 14.28 -8.27
C LEU A 185 -3.19 14.68 -6.85
N ILE A 186 -3.88 15.80 -6.70
CA ILE A 186 -4.46 16.21 -5.41
C ILE A 186 -5.91 15.71 -5.37
N LEU A 187 -6.23 14.88 -4.38
CA LEU A 187 -7.56 14.31 -4.17
C LEU A 187 -8.37 15.12 -3.13
N PRO A 188 -9.72 15.03 -3.14
CA PRO A 188 -10.59 15.76 -2.22
C PRO A 188 -10.46 15.30 -0.76
N ASP A 189 -11.19 15.99 0.13
CA ASP A 189 -11.44 15.57 1.52
C ASP A 189 -10.19 15.35 2.37
N GLY A 190 -9.09 16.00 2.01
CA GLY A 190 -7.82 15.89 2.73
C GLY A 190 -7.06 14.59 2.47
N LEU A 191 -7.46 13.79 1.47
CA LEU A 191 -6.79 12.55 1.08
C LEU A 191 -5.32 12.76 0.68
N GLY A 192 -4.96 13.96 0.23
CA GLY A 192 -3.57 14.35 -0.01
C GLY A 192 -3.19 14.42 -1.49
N SER A 193 -1.87 14.36 -1.73
CA SER A 193 -1.26 14.50 -3.05
C SER A 193 -0.50 13.23 -3.39
N PHE A 194 -0.87 12.56 -4.47
CA PHE A 194 -0.33 11.27 -4.87
C PHE A 194 0.42 11.34 -6.20
N PRO A 195 1.56 10.64 -6.37
CA PRO A 195 2.17 10.49 -7.67
C PRO A 195 1.20 9.75 -8.62
N CYS A 196 1.17 10.13 -9.89
CA CYS A 196 0.28 9.50 -10.87
C CYS A 196 0.82 9.59 -12.30
N LEU A 197 0.27 8.71 -13.15
CA LEU A 197 0.38 8.80 -14.60
C LEU A 197 -0.95 9.25 -15.21
N GLN A 198 -0.87 10.04 -16.28
CA GLN A 198 -1.99 10.36 -17.14
C GLN A 198 -1.90 9.52 -18.42
N VAL A 199 -2.98 8.82 -18.75
CA VAL A 199 -3.12 8.02 -19.97
C VAL A 199 -4.25 8.57 -20.83
N SER A 200 -3.93 8.89 -22.07
CA SER A 200 -4.81 9.37 -23.13
C SER A 200 -5.33 8.19 -23.95
N TYR A 201 -6.64 8.06 -24.14
CA TYR A 201 -7.28 7.09 -25.03
C TYR A 201 -8.06 7.82 -26.10
N LEU A 202 -7.68 7.63 -27.36
CA LEU A 202 -8.54 7.95 -28.50
C LEU A 202 -9.36 6.71 -28.84
N GLU A 203 -10.66 6.80 -28.62
CA GLU A 203 -11.63 5.72 -28.78
C GLU A 203 -12.45 5.92 -30.04
N HIS A 204 -12.78 4.83 -30.72
CA HIS A 204 -13.51 4.80 -31.97
C HIS A 204 -14.58 3.71 -31.94
N TYR A 205 -15.80 4.07 -32.33
CA TYR A 205 -16.96 3.19 -32.35
C TYR A 205 -17.62 3.25 -33.73
N GLU A 206 -17.70 2.11 -34.41
CA GLU A 206 -18.46 1.94 -35.64
C GLU A 206 -19.67 1.05 -35.38
N PHE A 207 -20.87 1.57 -35.66
CA PHE A 207 -22.12 0.90 -35.38
C PHE A 207 -22.68 0.29 -36.66
N PHE A 208 -23.06 -0.98 -36.60
CA PHE A 208 -23.62 -1.74 -37.71
C PHE A 208 -25.04 -2.15 -37.43
N TRP A 209 -25.93 -1.94 -38.41
CA TRP A 209 -27.25 -2.53 -38.42
C TRP A 209 -27.37 -3.46 -39.62
N MET A 210 -27.60 -4.76 -39.35
CA MET A 210 -27.66 -5.81 -40.36
C MET A 210 -26.41 -5.81 -41.29
N GLY A 211 -25.22 -5.62 -40.71
CA GLY A 211 -23.95 -5.59 -41.44
C GLY A 211 -23.70 -4.33 -42.27
N THR A 212 -24.54 -3.29 -42.14
CA THR A 212 -24.33 -1.99 -42.80
C THR A 212 -23.91 -0.95 -41.75
N PRO A 213 -22.82 -0.20 -41.96
CA PRO A 213 -22.42 0.86 -41.03
C PRO A 213 -23.45 1.99 -41.04
N ILE A 214 -23.91 2.39 -39.87
CA ILE A 214 -24.95 3.40 -39.68
C ILE A 214 -24.47 4.63 -38.91
N GLN A 215 -23.44 4.49 -38.08
CA GLN A 215 -22.87 5.59 -37.30
C GLN A 215 -21.38 5.33 -37.10
N ASN A 216 -20.63 6.43 -37.08
CA ASN A 216 -19.24 6.44 -36.67
C ASN A 216 -19.04 7.52 -35.61
N SER A 217 -18.24 7.20 -34.60
CA SER A 217 -18.12 7.97 -33.37
C SER A 217 -16.73 7.90 -32.78
N TYR A 218 -16.28 9.02 -32.22
CA TYR A 218 -14.99 9.16 -31.55
C TYR A 218 -15.16 9.86 -30.20
N VAL A 219 -14.39 9.39 -29.23
CA VAL A 219 -14.28 9.96 -27.89
C VAL A 219 -12.80 10.01 -27.51
N GLN A 220 -12.38 11.10 -26.86
CA GLN A 220 -11.05 11.21 -26.26
C GLN A 220 -11.20 11.16 -24.74
N THR A 221 -10.62 10.14 -24.11
CA THR A 221 -10.71 9.90 -22.66
C THR A 221 -9.33 10.01 -22.01
N PHE A 222 -9.26 10.65 -20.84
CA PHE A 222 -8.06 10.69 -20.01
C PHE A 222 -8.31 9.95 -18.70
N TYR A 223 -7.38 9.07 -18.36
CA TYR A 223 -7.30 8.37 -17.08
C TYR A 223 -6.12 8.91 -16.29
N TRP A 224 -6.34 9.26 -15.02
CA TRP A 224 -5.27 9.43 -14.06
C TRP A 224 -5.19 8.18 -13.20
N ILE A 225 -4.04 7.53 -13.20
CA ILE A 225 -3.80 6.27 -12.49
C ILE A 225 -2.75 6.52 -11.42
N VAL A 226 -3.08 6.13 -10.19
CA VAL A 226 -2.30 6.39 -8.98
C VAL A 226 -1.81 5.04 -8.45
N PRO A 227 -0.49 4.87 -8.17
CA PRO A 227 0.02 3.66 -7.54
C PRO A 227 -0.71 3.36 -6.24
N ASN A 228 -0.97 2.07 -5.98
CA ASN A 228 -1.72 1.56 -4.84
C ASN A 228 -3.16 2.09 -4.68
N ILE A 229 -3.71 2.86 -5.63
CA ILE A 229 -5.10 3.37 -5.58
C ILE A 229 -5.87 3.01 -6.86
N GLY A 230 -5.18 2.84 -7.99
CA GLY A 230 -5.80 2.54 -9.28
C GLY A 230 -6.27 3.78 -10.02
N ILE A 231 -7.39 3.68 -10.74
CA ILE A 231 -7.93 4.79 -11.54
C ILE A 231 -8.57 5.82 -10.61
N ALA A 232 -8.05 7.05 -10.63
CA ALA A 232 -8.47 8.13 -9.74
C ALA A 232 -9.37 9.18 -10.43
N VAL A 233 -9.16 9.43 -11.72
CA VAL A 233 -9.95 10.41 -12.46
C VAL A 233 -10.16 9.95 -13.89
N ILE A 234 -11.37 10.15 -14.39
CA ILE A 234 -11.74 9.94 -15.79
C ILE A 234 -12.33 11.24 -16.33
N ILE A 235 -11.80 11.71 -17.45
CA ILE A 235 -12.37 12.84 -18.20
C ILE A 235 -12.49 12.46 -19.66
N SER A 236 -13.71 12.45 -20.17
CA SER A 236 -13.99 12.16 -21.59
C SER A 236 -14.53 13.37 -22.32
N SER A 237 -14.13 13.54 -23.57
CA SER A 237 -14.69 14.56 -24.47
C SER A 237 -16.15 14.28 -24.80
N GLN A 238 -16.80 15.25 -25.45
CA GLN A 238 -18.03 14.96 -26.20
C GLN A 238 -17.76 13.96 -27.32
N GLU A 239 -18.79 13.17 -27.61
CA GLU A 239 -18.84 12.30 -28.76
C GLU A 239 -18.82 13.13 -30.06
N GLY A 240 -17.99 12.74 -31.02
CA GLY A 240 -17.87 13.43 -32.30
C GLY A 240 -17.75 12.47 -33.48
N THR A 241 -18.07 12.93 -34.68
CA THR A 241 -17.89 12.15 -35.92
C THR A 241 -16.46 12.22 -36.48
N VAL A 242 -15.56 12.93 -35.78
CA VAL A 242 -14.13 13.04 -36.08
C VAL A 242 -13.36 12.93 -34.77
N PRO A 243 -12.10 12.42 -34.80
CA PRO A 243 -11.26 12.33 -33.61
C PRO A 243 -11.16 13.67 -32.86
N PRO A 244 -11.59 13.73 -31.58
CA PRO A 244 -11.36 14.90 -30.74
C PRO A 244 -9.87 15.10 -30.49
N GLY A 245 -9.42 16.35 -30.39
CA GLY A 245 -8.05 16.67 -29.99
C GLY A 245 -7.84 16.45 -28.49
N GLU A 246 -6.59 16.23 -28.08
CA GLU A 246 -6.23 16.07 -26.65
C GLU A 246 -6.47 17.34 -25.81
N ASP A 247 -6.63 18.51 -26.43
CA ASP A 247 -6.80 19.82 -25.81
C ASP A 247 -8.28 20.29 -25.73
N PHE A 248 -9.23 19.35 -25.74
CA PHE A 248 -10.65 19.69 -25.67
C PHE A 248 -10.99 20.49 -24.41
N ALA A 249 -11.77 21.56 -24.59
CA ALA A 249 -12.05 22.51 -23.52
C ALA A 249 -13.13 22.03 -22.54
N TYR A 250 -14.07 21.21 -23.01
CA TYR A 250 -15.25 20.79 -22.26
C TYR A 250 -15.38 19.27 -22.24
N SER A 251 -15.58 18.70 -21.06
CA SER A 251 -15.86 17.27 -20.92
C SER A 251 -17.34 16.94 -21.11
N ASN A 252 -17.62 15.71 -21.52
CA ASN A 252 -18.95 15.10 -21.47
C ASN A 252 -19.12 14.23 -20.22
N ILE A 253 -18.05 13.53 -19.85
CA ILE A 253 -17.94 12.77 -18.62
C ILE A 253 -16.79 13.36 -17.82
N TYR A 254 -17.05 13.66 -16.56
CA TYR A 254 -16.01 13.93 -15.58
C TYR A 254 -16.37 13.14 -14.33
N SER A 255 -15.55 12.13 -14.06
CA SER A 255 -15.66 11.25 -12.90
C SER A 255 -14.40 11.38 -12.05
N ARG A 256 -14.58 11.62 -10.76
CA ARG A 256 -13.55 11.38 -9.75
C ARG A 256 -13.89 10.05 -9.12
N MET A 257 -13.00 9.08 -9.26
CA MET A 257 -13.14 7.78 -8.62
C MET A 257 -11.94 7.53 -7.75
N TYR A 258 -12.05 6.70 -6.75
CA TYR A 258 -10.88 6.22 -6.05
C TYR A 258 -11.26 4.94 -5.35
N GLU A 259 -10.34 3.98 -5.38
CA GLU A 259 -10.53 2.72 -4.72
C GLU A 259 -10.52 2.93 -3.20
N SER A 260 -11.71 3.18 -2.65
CA SER A 260 -11.89 3.51 -1.24
C SER A 260 -11.40 2.39 -0.31
N SER A 261 -11.45 1.13 -0.75
CA SER A 261 -10.83 0.01 -0.01
C SER A 261 -9.32 0.13 0.11
N LYS A 262 -8.65 0.75 -0.87
CA LYS A 262 -7.20 1.04 -0.82
C LYS A 262 -6.85 2.38 -0.17
N LEU A 263 -7.86 3.21 0.12
CA LEU A 263 -7.73 4.44 0.92
C LEU A 263 -8.10 4.25 2.39
N ASN A 264 -8.51 3.04 2.80
CA ASN A 264 -8.68 2.72 4.21
C ASN A 264 -7.30 2.66 4.85
N ASN A 265 -6.96 3.73 5.55
CA ASN A 265 -5.74 3.90 6.31
C ASN A 265 -5.72 3.05 7.59
N GLU A 266 -6.89 2.52 7.99
CA GLU A 266 -7.03 1.62 9.13
C GLU A 266 -6.59 0.21 8.75
N PHE A 267 -5.58 -0.30 9.45
CA PHE A 267 -5.12 -1.67 9.31
C PHE A 267 -4.71 -2.27 10.66
N THR A 268 -4.75 -3.58 10.74
CA THR A 268 -4.27 -4.33 11.90
C THR A 268 -2.86 -4.87 11.67
N LEU A 269 -2.07 -4.99 12.75
CA LEU A 269 -0.73 -5.57 12.72
C LEU A 269 -0.62 -6.71 13.74
N ASN A 270 -0.38 -7.92 13.23
CA ASN A 270 -0.06 -9.11 14.01
C ASN A 270 1.45 -9.28 14.09
N LEU A 271 2.02 -9.12 15.29
CA LEU A 271 3.46 -9.07 15.47
C LEU A 271 3.93 -10.12 16.47
N THR A 272 5.06 -10.75 16.18
CA THR A 272 5.71 -11.70 17.08
C THR A 272 7.19 -11.37 17.24
N ALA A 273 7.64 -11.26 18.48
CA ALA A 273 9.04 -11.14 18.88
C ALA A 273 9.29 -11.94 20.16
N PHE A 274 10.53 -12.32 20.44
CA PHE A 274 10.92 -12.88 21.74
C PHE A 274 12.02 -12.04 22.35
N LEU A 275 11.96 -11.88 23.67
CA LEU A 275 13.00 -11.31 24.50
C LEU A 275 13.91 -12.45 24.96
N GLU A 276 15.19 -12.39 24.61
CA GLU A 276 16.16 -13.45 24.97
C GLU A 276 16.14 -13.76 26.46
N GLY A 277 16.14 -12.71 27.29
CA GLY A 277 16.19 -12.83 28.73
C GLY A 277 15.03 -13.60 29.33
N ALA A 278 13.82 -13.26 28.90
CA ALA A 278 12.62 -13.85 29.45
C ALA A 278 12.38 -15.29 28.96
N TYR A 279 13.01 -15.71 27.86
CA TYR A 279 12.70 -16.96 27.16
C TYR A 279 13.25 -18.20 27.86
N ASP A 280 12.35 -19.10 28.30
CA ASP A 280 12.72 -20.41 28.83
C ASP A 280 12.80 -21.45 27.70
N THR A 281 14.04 -21.88 27.40
CA THR A 281 14.33 -22.90 26.39
C THR A 281 13.64 -24.25 26.63
N ASN A 282 13.19 -24.56 27.85
CA ASN A 282 12.51 -25.81 28.17
C ASN A 282 11.02 -25.77 27.84
N SER A 283 10.34 -24.67 28.18
CA SER A 283 8.90 -24.50 27.89
C SER A 283 8.66 -23.98 26.47
N GLY A 284 9.64 -23.28 25.89
CA GLY A 284 9.51 -22.56 24.63
C GLY A 284 8.70 -21.26 24.74
N THR A 285 8.52 -20.73 25.95
CA THR A 285 7.76 -19.51 26.26
C THR A 285 8.59 -18.55 27.10
N MET A 286 8.18 -17.29 27.21
CA MET A 286 8.78 -16.32 28.11
C MET A 286 8.16 -16.38 29.52
N ASN A 287 8.96 -16.05 30.53
CA ASN A 287 8.48 -15.94 31.90
C ASN A 287 7.71 -14.62 32.10
N THR A 288 6.75 -14.61 33.02
CA THR A 288 5.90 -13.45 33.33
C THR A 288 6.12 -12.96 34.76
N SER A 289 7.34 -13.10 35.28
CA SER A 289 7.64 -12.89 36.71
C SER A 289 7.43 -11.44 37.18
N LEU A 290 7.46 -10.47 36.26
CA LEU A 290 7.12 -9.07 36.56
C LEU A 290 5.62 -8.84 36.77
N ASN A 291 4.76 -9.71 36.24
CA ASN A 291 3.31 -9.59 36.28
C ASN A 291 2.73 -10.29 37.52
N PRO A 292 1.79 -9.68 38.27
CA PRO A 292 1.14 -8.38 38.04
C PRO A 292 1.75 -7.20 38.78
N ASP A 293 2.69 -7.44 39.70
CA ASP A 293 3.02 -6.46 40.73
C ASP A 293 4.09 -5.44 40.30
N ASN A 294 4.92 -5.77 39.29
CA ASN A 294 6.09 -4.97 38.93
C ASN A 294 5.97 -4.30 37.55
N ILE A 295 5.05 -4.72 36.68
CA ILE A 295 4.83 -4.01 35.41
C ILE A 295 4.15 -2.66 35.70
N PRO A 296 4.70 -1.53 35.24
CA PRO A 296 4.08 -0.22 35.45
C PRO A 296 2.74 -0.16 34.72
N THR A 297 1.74 0.48 35.35
CA THR A 297 0.42 0.63 34.74
C THR A 297 0.38 1.66 33.61
N SER A 298 1.38 2.54 33.50
CA SER A 298 1.59 3.45 32.37
C SER A 298 2.80 3.02 31.54
N GLN A 299 2.75 3.24 30.22
CA GLN A 299 3.87 2.94 29.33
C GLN A 299 5.18 3.66 29.76
N PRO A 300 6.35 2.99 29.68
CA PRO A 300 7.63 3.49 30.21
C PRO A 300 8.50 4.29 29.21
N PHE A 301 8.05 4.50 27.98
CA PHE A 301 8.81 5.07 26.86
C PHE A 301 8.73 6.60 26.73
N ASN A 302 8.15 7.31 27.70
CA ASN A 302 7.98 8.77 27.68
C ASN A 302 9.23 9.59 28.07
N ALA A 303 10.37 8.91 28.22
CA ALA A 303 11.67 9.49 28.55
C ALA A 303 12.69 9.12 27.46
N PRO A 304 13.86 9.78 27.43
CA PRO A 304 14.94 9.40 26.54
C PRO A 304 15.30 7.91 26.72
N PRO A 305 15.67 7.22 25.63
CA PRO A 305 15.93 7.78 24.29
C PRO A 305 14.69 7.91 23.39
N TRP A 306 13.56 7.30 23.75
CA TRP A 306 12.39 7.24 22.85
C TRP A 306 11.56 8.51 22.84
N ASP A 307 11.47 9.21 23.98
CA ASP A 307 10.64 10.42 24.13
C ASP A 307 9.21 10.23 23.58
N TYR A 308 8.65 9.03 23.74
CA TYR A 308 7.34 8.65 23.22
C TYR A 308 6.23 9.15 24.15
N TYR A 309 5.54 10.21 23.73
CA TYR A 309 4.51 10.88 24.51
C TYR A 309 3.10 10.26 24.38
N GLY A 310 3.02 8.97 24.03
CA GLY A 310 1.77 8.21 24.10
C GLY A 310 1.20 8.13 25.51
N ILE A 311 -0.11 7.90 25.61
CA ILE A 311 -0.86 7.94 26.87
C ILE A 311 -1.40 6.56 27.28
N GLU A 312 -0.90 5.50 26.66
CA GLU A 312 -1.28 4.12 26.93
C GLU A 312 -1.09 3.78 28.41
N MET A 313 -2.14 3.18 28.98
CA MET A 313 -2.21 2.84 30.39
C MET A 313 -3.15 1.64 30.57
N ALA A 314 -2.79 0.72 31.46
CA ALA A 314 -3.58 -0.43 31.85
C ALA A 314 -3.52 -0.64 33.37
N ASP A 315 -4.66 -0.48 34.03
CA ASP A 315 -4.81 -0.70 35.47
C ASP A 315 -6.15 -1.41 35.76
N PRO A 316 -6.15 -2.72 36.09
CA PRO A 316 -4.98 -3.60 36.20
C PRO A 316 -4.41 -4.01 34.83
N ILE A 317 -3.21 -4.61 34.83
CA ILE A 317 -2.65 -5.31 33.67
C ILE A 317 -3.63 -6.43 33.24
N PRO A 318 -4.08 -6.48 31.96
CA PRO A 318 -5.32 -7.18 31.59
C PRO A 318 -5.17 -8.71 31.41
N SER A 319 -3.95 -9.24 31.37
CA SER A 319 -3.68 -10.67 31.19
C SER A 319 -2.47 -11.11 32.01
N ALA A 320 -2.52 -12.33 32.54
CA ALA A 320 -1.40 -12.96 33.27
C ALA A 320 -0.28 -13.45 32.34
N ASP A 321 -0.54 -13.53 31.04
CA ASP A 321 0.43 -13.94 30.02
C ASP A 321 1.32 -12.77 29.57
N ILE A 322 1.04 -11.54 30.01
CA ILE A 322 1.86 -10.36 29.68
C ILE A 322 3.22 -10.47 30.38
N VAL A 323 4.29 -10.35 29.58
CA VAL A 323 5.69 -10.35 30.00
C VAL A 323 6.13 -8.92 30.33
N ASP A 324 5.92 -7.98 29.40
CA ASP A 324 6.30 -6.57 29.58
C ASP A 324 5.64 -5.63 28.55
N TRP A 325 5.96 -4.33 28.66
CA TRP A 325 5.76 -3.30 27.63
C TRP A 325 6.82 -3.37 26.53
N VAL A 326 6.40 -3.08 25.30
CA VAL A 326 7.25 -2.78 24.14
C VAL A 326 6.76 -1.52 23.45
N LEU A 327 7.65 -0.81 22.75
CA LEU A 327 7.27 0.28 21.86
C LEU A 327 7.37 -0.22 20.42
N VAL A 328 6.23 -0.23 19.72
CA VAL A 328 6.16 -0.57 18.31
C VAL A 328 6.18 0.70 17.50
N GLU A 329 7.03 0.72 16.49
CA GLU A 329 7.22 1.85 15.58
C GLU A 329 7.14 1.37 14.14
N LEU A 330 6.46 2.15 13.30
CA LEU A 330 6.31 1.88 11.88
C LEU A 330 7.04 2.93 11.07
N ARG A 331 7.82 2.46 10.09
CA ARG A 331 8.61 3.27 9.18
C ARG A 331 8.19 3.02 7.74
N ASP A 332 7.98 4.07 6.97
CA ASP A 332 7.52 4.02 5.58
C ASP A 332 8.65 4.45 4.63
N THR A 333 9.18 3.50 3.88
CA THR A 333 10.27 3.74 2.94
C THR A 333 10.34 2.65 1.86
N THR A 334 11.29 2.76 0.95
CA THR A 334 11.43 1.78 -0.15
C THR A 334 12.22 0.53 0.26
N LEU A 335 13.17 0.64 1.21
CA LEU A 335 14.07 -0.44 1.63
C LEU A 335 14.38 -0.34 3.14
N ALA A 336 14.58 -1.48 3.81
CA ALA A 336 14.86 -1.54 5.25
C ALA A 336 16.08 -0.70 5.67
N SER A 337 17.14 -0.66 4.85
CA SER A 337 18.35 0.14 5.12
C SER A 337 18.13 1.66 5.03
N LEU A 338 16.98 2.10 4.51
CA LEU A 338 16.57 3.50 4.43
C LEU A 338 15.46 3.83 5.43
N ALA A 339 15.08 2.89 6.29
CA ALA A 339 14.06 3.08 7.29
C ALA A 339 14.70 3.74 8.51
N ASP A 340 15.10 5.01 8.39
CA ASP A 340 15.69 5.82 9.47
C ASP A 340 14.63 6.61 10.26
N SER A 341 15.05 7.37 11.28
CA SER A 341 14.15 8.14 12.15
C SER A 341 13.28 9.17 11.41
N ASN A 342 13.66 9.62 10.20
CA ASN A 342 12.85 10.55 9.40
C ASN A 342 11.71 9.86 8.65
N THR A 343 11.70 8.52 8.62
CA THR A 343 10.70 7.70 7.94
C THR A 343 9.64 7.16 8.88
N ILE A 344 9.69 7.52 10.18
CA ILE A 344 8.68 7.14 11.16
C ILE A 344 7.33 7.73 10.77
N VAL A 345 6.32 6.87 10.67
CA VAL A 345 4.94 7.23 10.35
C VAL A 345 3.97 6.97 11.50
N ALA A 346 4.28 6.04 12.40
CA ALA A 346 3.48 5.79 13.60
C ALA A 346 4.31 5.15 14.72
N GLN A 347 3.86 5.35 15.96
CA GLN A 347 4.39 4.71 17.17
C GLN A 347 3.24 4.38 18.13
N GLN A 348 3.31 3.22 18.77
CA GLN A 348 2.32 2.74 19.74
C GLN A 348 2.99 1.88 20.82
N ALA A 349 2.73 2.19 22.09
CA ALA A 349 3.13 1.29 23.17
C ALA A 349 2.18 0.08 23.23
N ALA A 350 2.74 -1.11 23.42
CA ALA A 350 2.04 -2.38 23.35
C ALA A 350 2.52 -3.35 24.43
N PHE A 351 1.80 -4.46 24.61
CA PHE A 351 2.24 -5.55 25.48
C PHE A 351 2.82 -6.70 24.67
N ILE A 352 3.86 -7.33 25.20
CA ILE A 352 4.38 -8.61 24.69
C ILE A 352 3.93 -9.75 25.62
N LEU A 353 3.36 -10.81 25.03
CA LEU A 353 2.87 -12.00 25.75
C LEU A 353 3.93 -13.09 25.81
N ASN A 354 3.72 -14.09 26.68
CA ASN A 354 4.66 -15.20 26.90
C ASN A 354 4.90 -16.09 25.67
N ASP A 355 4.00 -16.07 24.70
CA ASP A 355 4.14 -16.76 23.41
C ASP A 355 4.82 -15.90 22.32
N GLY A 356 5.23 -14.67 22.69
CA GLY A 356 5.89 -13.70 21.82
C GLY A 356 4.93 -12.80 21.03
N SER A 357 3.62 -13.01 21.12
CA SER A 357 2.64 -12.14 20.48
C SER A 357 2.69 -10.73 21.07
N ILE A 358 2.68 -9.71 20.22
CA ILE A 358 2.58 -8.32 20.63
C ILE A 358 1.16 -7.83 20.37
N VAL A 359 0.50 -7.33 21.43
CA VAL A 359 -0.93 -7.05 21.49
C VAL A 359 -1.22 -5.67 22.05
N GLY A 360 -2.43 -5.17 21.77
CA GLY A 360 -2.94 -3.90 22.26
C GLY A 360 -3.26 -3.91 23.76
N MET A 361 -3.87 -2.82 24.22
CA MET A 361 -4.10 -2.54 25.65
C MET A 361 -5.15 -3.43 26.32
N ASP A 362 -5.88 -4.23 25.55
CA ASP A 362 -6.78 -5.27 26.08
C ASP A 362 -6.05 -6.59 26.39
N GLY A 363 -4.75 -6.68 26.06
CA GLY A 363 -3.93 -7.87 26.27
C GLY A 363 -4.22 -9.01 25.31
N ALA A 364 -4.94 -8.77 24.20
CA ALA A 364 -5.34 -9.82 23.27
C ALA A 364 -5.44 -9.38 21.80
N SER A 365 -5.93 -8.18 21.53
CA SER A 365 -6.16 -7.72 20.16
C SER A 365 -4.85 -7.37 19.45
N PRO A 366 -4.77 -7.59 18.12
CA PRO A 366 -3.69 -7.04 17.30
C PRO A 366 -3.60 -5.52 17.43
N LEU A 367 -2.44 -4.96 17.07
CA LEU A 367 -2.28 -3.50 17.03
C LEU A 367 -3.11 -2.92 15.90
N LEU A 368 -3.62 -1.71 16.11
CA LEU A 368 -4.49 -1.01 15.16
C LEU A 368 -3.85 0.33 14.83
N PHE A 369 -3.60 0.56 13.55
CA PHE A 369 -3.03 1.81 13.04
C PHE A 369 -3.98 2.43 12.03
N ASP A 370 -4.00 3.76 11.97
CA ASP A 370 -4.82 4.54 11.04
C ASP A 370 -3.97 5.64 10.39
N PHE A 371 -3.26 5.29 9.31
CA PHE A 371 -2.51 6.25 8.49
C PHE A 371 -2.28 5.72 7.06
N PRO A 372 -2.12 6.62 6.06
CA PRO A 372 -1.87 6.19 4.68
C PRO A 372 -0.45 5.64 4.50
N ILE A 373 -0.33 4.54 3.75
CA ILE A 373 0.95 3.94 3.40
C ILE A 373 1.39 4.47 2.03
N GLY A 374 2.56 5.12 1.98
CA GLY A 374 3.14 5.70 0.78
C GLY A 374 4.09 4.77 0.01
N ASN A 375 4.89 3.96 0.71
CA ASN A 375 5.81 2.97 0.12
C ASN A 375 5.62 1.59 0.78
N ASN A 376 6.71 0.99 1.28
CA ASN A 376 6.67 -0.23 2.05
C ASN A 376 6.79 0.08 3.55
N LEU A 377 6.00 -0.64 4.36
CA LEU A 377 6.11 -0.55 5.81
C LEU A 377 7.19 -1.49 6.36
N PHE A 378 7.99 -0.97 7.29
CA PHE A 378 8.91 -1.72 8.12
C PHE A 378 8.52 -1.50 9.58
N VAL A 379 8.58 -2.56 10.38
CA VAL A 379 8.25 -2.49 11.81
C VAL A 379 9.52 -2.55 12.64
N VAL A 380 9.59 -1.68 13.64
CA VAL A 380 10.59 -1.68 14.70
C VAL A 380 9.91 -2.08 16.01
N VAL A 381 10.60 -2.92 16.80
CA VAL A 381 10.22 -3.22 18.18
C VAL A 381 11.35 -2.77 19.08
N TRP A 382 11.02 -1.86 19.98
CA TRP A 382 11.89 -1.39 21.05
C TRP A 382 11.48 -1.99 22.38
N HIS A 383 12.48 -2.29 23.20
CA HIS A 383 12.29 -2.74 24.58
C HIS A 383 13.32 -2.06 25.47
N ARG A 384 13.06 -2.00 26.78
CA ARG A 384 13.81 -1.16 27.72
C ARG A 384 15.21 -1.67 28.07
N ASN A 385 15.45 -2.97 27.92
CA ASN A 385 16.69 -3.64 28.32
C ASN A 385 17.25 -4.59 27.24
N HIS A 386 16.66 -4.57 26.04
CA HIS A 386 17.10 -5.32 24.87
C HIS A 386 17.38 -4.37 23.71
N LEU A 387 18.31 -4.75 22.82
CA LEU A 387 18.53 -4.05 21.56
C LEU A 387 17.26 -4.11 20.70
N GLY A 388 16.94 -2.98 20.07
CA GLY A 388 15.82 -2.87 19.15
C GLY A 388 16.00 -3.73 17.90
N VAL A 389 14.88 -4.17 17.32
CA VAL A 389 14.86 -4.96 16.08
C VAL A 389 13.97 -4.29 15.04
N ILE A 390 14.44 -4.24 13.78
CA ILE A 390 13.65 -3.80 12.63
C ILE A 390 13.52 -4.93 11.61
N SER A 391 12.35 -5.05 10.99
CA SER A 391 12.08 -6.05 9.96
C SER A 391 13.07 -5.95 8.77
N ALA A 392 13.67 -7.06 8.35
CA ALA A 392 14.58 -7.11 7.21
C ALA A 392 13.88 -6.94 5.84
N ALA A 393 12.59 -7.28 5.82
CA ALA A 393 11.73 -7.27 4.65
C ALA A 393 10.47 -6.49 5.01
N PRO A 394 9.80 -5.88 4.02
CA PRO A 394 8.60 -5.12 4.31
C PRO A 394 7.49 -6.00 4.88
N LEU A 395 6.60 -5.38 5.67
CA LEU A 395 5.39 -6.02 6.15
C LEU A 395 4.56 -6.53 4.97
N THR A 396 4.03 -7.73 5.11
CA THR A 396 3.12 -8.33 4.13
C THR A 396 1.70 -8.37 4.73
N GLY A 397 0.70 -8.01 3.94
CA GLY A 397 -0.70 -8.05 4.35
C GLY A 397 -1.66 -8.08 3.17
N LEU A 398 -2.87 -8.58 3.41
CA LEU A 398 -3.99 -8.56 2.46
C LEU A 398 -5.21 -7.96 3.17
N GLY A 399 -5.98 -7.12 2.46
CA GLY A 399 -7.21 -6.51 2.99
C GLY A 399 -7.06 -5.78 4.34
N GLY A 400 -5.97 -5.03 4.55
CA GLY A 400 -5.74 -4.26 5.78
C GLY A 400 -5.32 -5.08 7.01
N ASN A 401 -4.80 -6.31 6.82
CA ASN A 401 -4.23 -7.11 7.90
C ASN A 401 -2.78 -7.45 7.61
N TYR A 402 -1.85 -6.81 8.32
CA TYR A 402 -0.41 -7.04 8.20
C TYR A 402 0.07 -8.01 9.28
N ALA A 403 1.15 -8.72 8.96
CA ALA A 403 1.82 -9.58 9.93
C ALA A 403 3.34 -9.57 9.78
N TYR A 404 4.04 -9.72 10.91
CA TYR A 404 5.48 -9.98 10.93
C TYR A 404 5.89 -10.85 12.11
N ASN A 405 6.86 -11.73 11.88
CA ASN A 405 7.39 -12.60 12.92
C ASN A 405 8.93 -12.58 12.86
N PHE A 406 9.54 -11.99 13.88
CA PHE A 406 10.99 -11.92 14.03
C PHE A 406 11.62 -13.27 14.41
N SER A 407 10.87 -14.15 15.06
CA SER A 407 11.42 -15.33 15.72
C SER A 407 11.76 -16.51 14.81
N ASN A 408 11.22 -16.55 13.59
CA ASN A 408 11.24 -17.76 12.76
C ASN A 408 12.38 -17.81 11.74
N GLY A 409 13.40 -16.96 11.85
CA GLY A 409 14.60 -17.08 11.04
C GLY A 409 15.57 -15.91 11.13
N GLU A 410 16.83 -16.20 10.78
CA GLU A 410 17.94 -15.23 10.76
C GLU A 410 17.60 -13.98 9.94
N GLY A 411 17.08 -14.16 8.73
CA GLY A 411 16.77 -13.06 7.80
C GLY A 411 15.47 -12.30 8.10
N LYS A 412 14.98 -12.32 9.34
CA LYS A 412 13.79 -11.55 9.76
C LYS A 412 14.12 -10.21 10.39
N ALA A 413 15.31 -10.04 10.97
CA ALA A 413 15.79 -8.74 11.41
C ALA A 413 16.83 -8.18 10.42
N LEU A 414 16.82 -6.87 10.20
CA LEU A 414 17.91 -6.20 9.48
C LEU A 414 19.23 -6.45 10.21
N GLY A 415 20.31 -6.68 9.46
CA GLY A 415 21.59 -7.12 10.03
C GLY A 415 21.69 -8.63 10.29
N GLY A 416 20.59 -9.39 10.15
CA GLY A 416 20.58 -10.83 10.35
C GLY A 416 21.05 -11.17 11.78
N PRO A 417 22.12 -11.97 11.96
CA PRO A 417 22.61 -12.37 13.28
C PRO A 417 23.19 -11.22 14.12
N ASP A 418 23.45 -10.05 13.51
CA ASP A 418 23.86 -8.85 14.24
C ASP A 418 22.65 -8.04 14.73
N GLY A 419 21.46 -8.20 14.13
CA GLY A 419 20.23 -7.49 14.54
C GLY A 419 19.42 -8.24 15.59
N HIS A 420 19.44 -9.57 15.56
CA HIS A 420 18.84 -10.44 16.57
C HIS A 420 19.62 -11.75 16.64
N LYS A 421 19.38 -12.61 17.64
CA LYS A 421 20.19 -13.83 17.83
C LYS A 421 19.36 -15.10 17.99
N PRO A 422 19.94 -16.28 17.69
CA PRO A 422 19.27 -17.54 17.98
C PRO A 422 19.29 -17.79 19.50
N ILE A 423 18.10 -17.99 20.08
CA ILE A 423 17.90 -18.25 21.52
C ILE A 423 17.49 -19.71 21.79
N ASN A 424 17.01 -20.41 20.76
CA ASN A 424 16.73 -21.84 20.74
C ASN A 424 16.88 -22.34 19.28
N PRO A 425 17.00 -23.65 18.99
CA PRO A 425 16.99 -24.12 17.61
C PRO A 425 15.74 -23.63 16.86
N ASN A 426 15.97 -22.83 15.81
CA ASN A 426 14.95 -22.18 14.97
C ASN A 426 14.11 -21.09 15.67
N VAL A 427 14.53 -20.60 16.84
CA VAL A 427 13.90 -19.47 17.52
C VAL A 427 14.91 -18.35 17.67
N TRP A 428 14.53 -17.16 17.22
CA TRP A 428 15.32 -15.94 17.28
C TRP A 428 14.67 -14.93 18.23
N GLY A 429 15.49 -14.12 18.90
CA GLY A 429 15.03 -13.12 19.85
C GLY A 429 15.92 -11.89 19.89
N MET A 430 15.36 -10.82 20.44
CA MET A 430 16.03 -9.55 20.72
C MET A 430 17.15 -9.81 21.75
N MET A 431 18.31 -9.17 21.57
CA MET A 431 19.47 -9.40 22.43
C MET A 431 19.32 -8.61 23.73
N ALA A 432 19.43 -9.27 24.88
CA ALA A 432 19.36 -8.62 26.20
C ALA A 432 20.70 -7.95 26.56
N GLY A 433 20.67 -6.87 27.35
CA GLY A 433 21.88 -6.29 27.94
C GLY A 433 22.06 -4.79 27.78
N ASP A 434 21.17 -4.12 27.04
CA ASP A 434 21.22 -2.67 26.78
C ASP A 434 20.41 -1.93 27.88
N ALA A 435 21.02 -1.74 29.05
CA ALA A 435 20.34 -1.25 30.24
C ALA A 435 20.02 0.26 30.20
N ASN A 436 20.72 1.01 29.34
CA ASN A 436 20.46 2.45 29.15
C ASN A 436 19.71 2.74 27.85
N ALA A 437 19.37 1.71 27.08
CA ALA A 437 18.70 1.76 25.79
C ALA A 437 19.45 2.59 24.72
N ASN A 438 20.77 2.77 24.83
CA ASN A 438 21.53 3.59 23.89
C ASN A 438 21.86 2.87 22.57
N GLY A 439 21.44 1.61 22.42
CA GLY A 439 21.69 0.80 21.25
C GLY A 439 23.05 0.10 21.24
N GLU A 440 23.82 0.12 22.34
CA GLU A 440 25.13 -0.53 22.43
C GLU A 440 25.29 -1.28 23.75
N ILE A 441 25.57 -2.59 23.72
CA ILE A 441 25.81 -3.38 24.94
C ILE A 441 27.28 -3.27 25.33
N THR A 442 27.60 -2.40 26.28
CA THR A 442 28.99 -2.04 26.61
C THR A 442 29.28 -2.10 28.12
N GLY A 443 30.47 -1.62 28.50
CA GLY A 443 30.84 -1.50 29.91
C GLY A 443 29.97 -0.49 30.68
N ASP A 444 29.28 0.43 30.01
CA ASP A 444 28.39 1.39 30.66
C ASP A 444 27.15 0.70 31.23
N ASP A 445 26.59 -0.30 30.53
CA ASP A 445 25.51 -1.14 31.03
C ASP A 445 25.96 -1.98 32.24
N LEU A 446 27.21 -2.47 32.23
CA LEU A 446 27.77 -3.18 33.37
C LEU A 446 27.93 -2.27 34.60
N LEU A 447 28.25 -0.99 34.40
CA LEU A 447 28.31 -0.02 35.48
C LEU A 447 26.91 0.22 36.07
N LEU A 448 25.86 0.26 35.24
CA LEU A 448 24.48 0.32 35.70
C LEU A 448 24.09 -0.94 36.48
N TRP A 449 24.40 -2.12 35.95
CA TRP A 449 24.18 -3.39 36.66
C TRP A 449 24.86 -3.40 38.03
N GLY A 450 26.08 -2.86 38.13
CA GLY A 450 26.79 -2.75 39.41
C GLY A 450 26.09 -1.86 40.45
N ASN A 451 25.30 -0.87 40.01
CA ASN A 451 24.50 -0.01 40.89
C ASN A 451 23.17 -0.67 41.28
N GLU A 452 22.60 -1.50 40.41
CA GLU A 452 21.31 -2.16 40.61
C GLU A 452 21.44 -3.57 41.21
N ALA A 453 22.62 -4.19 41.23
CA ALA A 453 22.83 -5.54 41.73
C ALA A 453 22.29 -5.75 43.17
N GLY A 454 21.43 -6.76 43.31
CA GLY A 454 20.72 -7.12 44.53
C GLY A 454 19.42 -6.33 44.75
N GLN A 455 19.01 -5.48 43.81
CA GLN A 455 17.69 -4.84 43.80
C GLN A 455 16.67 -5.69 43.06
N SER A 456 15.40 -5.44 43.35
CA SER A 456 14.24 -6.01 42.67
C SER A 456 13.37 -4.87 42.12
N ASP A 457 12.18 -5.17 41.63
CA ASP A 457 11.24 -4.28 40.93
C ASP A 457 11.58 -4.11 39.43
N TYR A 458 10.90 -3.17 38.77
CA TYR A 458 11.05 -2.86 37.34
C TYR A 458 12.38 -2.16 37.02
N LYS A 459 13.47 -2.93 37.01
CA LYS A 459 14.86 -2.44 36.89
C LYS A 459 15.44 -2.65 35.50
N SER A 460 16.19 -1.68 34.98
CA SER A 460 16.69 -1.78 33.60
C SER A 460 17.80 -2.83 33.43
N CYS A 461 18.48 -3.22 34.52
CA CYS A 461 19.48 -4.28 34.52
C CYS A 461 18.93 -5.68 34.85
N ASP A 462 17.63 -5.83 35.08
CA ASP A 462 16.95 -7.13 35.16
C ASP A 462 16.76 -7.63 33.72
N PHE A 463 17.77 -8.29 33.19
CA PHE A 463 17.85 -8.73 31.81
C PHE A 463 17.09 -10.03 31.58
N ASP A 464 16.98 -10.92 32.57
CA ASP A 464 16.22 -12.17 32.47
C ASP A 464 14.75 -12.05 32.88
N MET A 465 14.36 -10.87 33.35
CA MET A 465 12.99 -10.46 33.65
C MET A 465 12.40 -11.25 34.82
N ASP A 466 13.24 -11.72 35.73
CA ASP A 466 12.85 -12.54 36.88
C ASP A 466 12.52 -11.73 38.16
N ASN A 467 12.54 -10.39 38.07
CA ASN A 467 12.34 -9.42 39.15
C ASN A 467 13.53 -9.27 40.12
N GLU A 468 14.72 -9.79 39.79
CA GLU A 468 15.92 -9.62 40.61
C GLU A 468 17.17 -9.31 39.77
N VAL A 469 17.76 -8.12 39.95
CA VAL A 469 19.04 -7.81 39.31
C VAL A 469 20.17 -8.56 40.02
N ASN A 470 20.71 -9.60 39.41
CA ASN A 470 21.63 -10.53 40.04
C ASN A 470 22.71 -11.06 39.06
N ASN A 471 23.42 -12.13 39.45
CA ASN A 471 24.52 -12.66 38.63
C ASN A 471 24.07 -13.34 37.33
N PRO A 472 22.93 -14.07 37.28
CA PRO A 472 22.27 -14.46 36.04
C PRO A 472 22.18 -13.36 34.97
N ASP A 473 21.68 -12.16 35.27
CA ASP A 473 21.61 -11.05 34.30
C ASP A 473 22.96 -10.76 33.65
N LYS A 474 23.98 -10.60 34.50
CA LYS A 474 25.32 -10.25 34.04
C LYS A 474 25.98 -11.40 33.27
N ASN A 475 25.97 -12.60 33.83
CA ASN A 475 26.76 -13.72 33.30
C ASN A 475 26.05 -14.45 32.15
N GLY A 476 24.71 -14.48 32.17
CA GLY A 476 23.88 -15.15 31.18
C GLY A 476 23.59 -14.28 29.96
N PHE A 477 23.47 -12.96 30.14
CA PHE A 477 22.97 -12.06 29.10
C PHE A 477 23.99 -10.98 28.74
N TRP A 478 24.28 -10.05 29.65
CA TRP A 478 25.19 -8.94 29.35
C TRP A 478 26.56 -9.40 28.85
N LEU A 479 27.20 -10.35 29.54
CA LEU A 479 28.54 -10.83 29.18
C LEU A 479 28.56 -11.55 27.82
N ILE A 480 27.46 -12.22 27.47
CA ILE A 480 27.34 -12.97 26.22
C ILE A 480 27.11 -12.04 25.04
N ASN A 481 26.38 -10.94 25.26
CA ASN A 481 26.01 -9.98 24.21
C ASN A 481 26.90 -8.74 24.17
N SER A 482 27.84 -8.59 25.11
CA SER A 482 28.74 -7.43 25.17
C SER A 482 29.50 -7.23 23.86
N GLY A 483 29.44 -6.01 23.34
CA GLY A 483 30.00 -5.61 22.05
C GLY A 483 29.00 -5.65 20.88
N SER A 484 27.75 -6.04 21.13
CA SER A 484 26.69 -5.97 20.12
C SER A 484 26.10 -4.56 20.05
N GLU A 485 25.64 -4.17 18.86
CA GLU A 485 25.06 -2.85 18.57
C GLU A 485 23.73 -3.00 17.81
N CYS A 486 22.81 -2.07 18.05
CA CYS A 486 21.50 -2.03 17.42
C CYS A 486 21.63 -1.84 15.90
N GLN A 487 20.88 -2.62 15.13
CA GLN A 487 20.88 -2.55 13.66
C GLN A 487 19.73 -1.72 13.10
N VAL A 488 18.91 -1.12 13.96
CA VAL A 488 17.85 -0.18 13.54
C VAL A 488 18.53 1.11 13.03
N PRO A 489 18.30 1.54 11.78
CA PRO A 489 18.90 2.77 11.26
C PRO A 489 18.39 4.01 12.03
N GLU A 490 19.21 5.00 12.35
CA GLU A 490 18.76 6.22 13.04
C GLU A 490 18.95 7.49 12.22
#